data_AF-V5FSN9-F1
#
_entry.id   AF-V5FSN9-F1
#
_cell.length_a   1.000
_cell.length_b   1.000
_cell.length_c   1.000
_cell.angle_alpha   90.00
_cell.angle_beta   90.00
_cell.angle_gamma   90.00
#
_symmetry.space_group_name_H-M   'P 1'
#
loop_
_entity.id
_entity.type
_entity.pdbx_description
1 polymer ?
#
loop_
_entity_poly.entity_id
_entity_poly.type
_entity_poly.pdbx_seq_one_letter_code
_entity_poly.pdbx_strand_id
1 'polypeptide(L)'
;FFISLVTQLVFGIITSFAPEYWTFTIARAIVGATTSGVFLVAYVIGLEMVGPSKRTIAGTVTQMFFSLGYMLTAVFALYIYDWRKLQFALTIPGVLFLCYWWCIPESARWLISKNKITEAKRLIQIAAKYNKVTISDDTLNSLLASTENQKKTKDPNQKSPSVLDIFKHSSLRKRALIIFFDW
;
A
#
# COMPACT_ATOMS: atom_id res chain seq x y z
N PHE A 1 -5.09 0.99 3.76
CA PHE A 1 -4.10 1.71 4.58
C PHE A 1 -4.69 2.18 5.90
N PHE A 2 -5.52 3.23 5.94
CA PHE A 2 -5.96 3.85 7.22
C PHE A 2 -6.70 2.92 8.17
N ILE A 3 -7.63 2.08 7.67
CA ILE A 3 -8.30 1.08 8.51
C ILE A 3 -7.26 0.15 9.16
N SER A 4 -6.36 -0.42 8.36
CA SER A 4 -5.27 -1.26 8.87
C SER A 4 -4.37 -0.52 9.85
N LEU A 5 -4.03 0.75 9.59
CA LEU A 5 -3.20 1.57 10.47
C LEU A 5 -3.88 1.83 11.82
N VAL A 6 -5.16 2.24 11.83
CA VAL A 6 -5.91 2.47 13.06
C VAL A 6 -6.04 1.17 13.86
N THR A 7 -6.38 0.05 13.21
CA THR A 7 -6.41 -1.25 13.87
C THR A 7 -5.04 -1.63 14.43
N GLN A 8 -3.96 -1.44 13.67
CA GLN A 8 -2.60 -1.73 14.11
C GLN A 8 -2.20 -0.89 15.34
N LEU A 9 -2.57 0.39 15.38
CA LEU A 9 -2.29 1.29 16.50
C LEU A 9 -3.06 0.87 17.76
N VAL A 10 -4.37 0.62 17.62
CA VAL A 10 -5.21 0.20 18.75
C VAL A 10 -4.71 -1.11 19.34
N PHE A 11 -4.53 -2.14 18.50
CA PHE A 11 -4.08 -3.44 18.98
C PHE A 11 -2.60 -3.46 19.38
N GLY A 12 -1.76 -2.58 18.82
CA GLY A 12 -0.39 -2.37 19.27
C GLY A 12 -0.32 -1.81 20.69
N ILE A 13 -1.20 -0.87 21.04
CA ILE A 13 -1.34 -0.36 22.40
C ILE A 13 -1.91 -1.44 23.33
N ILE A 14 -2.99 -2.14 22.93
CA ILE A 14 -3.55 -3.25 23.72
C ILE A 14 -2.49 -4.31 24.04
N THR A 15 -1.65 -4.65 23.05
CA THR A 15 -0.54 -5.60 23.24
C THR A 15 0.39 -5.18 24.38
N SER A 16 0.70 -3.88 24.49
CA SER A 16 1.59 -3.36 25.54
C SER A 16 1.00 -3.50 26.95
N PHE A 17 -0.32 -3.40 27.09
CA PHE A 17 -1.04 -3.51 28.37
C PHE A 17 -1.70 -4.88 28.61
N ALA A 18 -1.46 -5.87 27.74
CA ALA A 18 -2.11 -7.18 27.83
C ALA A 18 -1.82 -7.87 29.19
N PRO A 19 -2.84 -8.20 30.01
CA PRO A 19 -2.63 -8.77 31.35
C PRO A 19 -2.17 -10.23 31.27
N GLU A 20 -2.74 -10.99 30.34
CA GLU A 20 -2.51 -12.41 30.17
C GLU A 20 -2.17 -12.81 28.72
N TYR A 21 -1.72 -14.06 28.58
CA TYR A 21 -1.22 -14.62 27.32
C TYR A 21 -2.22 -14.55 26.15
N TRP A 22 -3.52 -14.75 26.41
CA TRP A 22 -4.54 -14.80 25.36
C TRP A 22 -4.80 -13.43 24.74
N THR A 23 -5.00 -12.39 25.57
CA THR A 23 -5.11 -11.01 25.07
C THR A 23 -3.86 -10.61 24.30
N PHE A 24 -2.67 -10.95 24.79
CA PHE A 24 -1.42 -10.68 24.07
C PHE A 24 -1.39 -11.36 22.70
N THR A 25 -1.71 -12.66 22.65
CA THR A 25 -1.62 -13.47 21.43
C THR A 25 -2.62 -13.00 20.38
N ILE A 26 -3.87 -12.76 20.78
CA ILE A 26 -4.92 -12.28 19.87
C ILE A 26 -4.57 -10.88 19.35
N ALA A 27 -4.14 -9.96 20.22
CA ALA A 27 -3.76 -8.63 19.81
C ALA A 27 -2.55 -8.65 18.86
N ARG A 28 -1.54 -9.48 19.14
CA ARG A 28 -0.38 -9.67 18.25
C ARG A 28 -0.75 -10.25 16.90
N ALA A 29 -1.68 -11.21 16.86
CA ALA A 29 -2.17 -11.79 15.61
C ALA A 29 -2.87 -10.73 14.75
N ILE A 30 -3.69 -9.88 15.36
CA ILE A 30 -4.36 -8.77 14.67
C ILE A 30 -3.34 -7.75 14.16
N VAL A 31 -2.38 -7.34 14.99
CA VAL A 31 -1.27 -6.46 14.57
C VAL A 31 -0.56 -7.06 13.35
N GLY A 32 -0.19 -8.34 13.40
CA GLY A 32 0.47 -9.04 12.29
C GLY A 32 -0.36 -9.04 11.00
N ALA A 33 -1.66 -9.33 11.09
CA ALA A 33 -2.57 -9.28 9.94
C ALA A 33 -2.68 -7.87 9.34
N THR A 34 -2.67 -6.84 10.18
CA THR A 34 -2.76 -5.44 9.73
C THR A 34 -1.47 -4.91 9.12
N THR A 35 -0.31 -5.44 9.50
CA THR A 35 1.00 -5.03 8.96
C THR A 35 1.02 -5.12 7.44
N SER A 36 0.52 -6.23 6.87
CA SER A 36 0.43 -6.38 5.41
C SER A 36 -0.48 -5.33 4.77
N GLY A 37 -1.58 -4.95 5.42
CA GLY A 37 -2.50 -3.92 4.92
C GLY A 37 -1.94 -2.49 4.98
N VAL A 38 -1.01 -2.23 5.90
CA VAL A 38 -0.25 -0.97 5.96
C VAL A 38 0.85 -0.98 4.89
N PHE A 39 1.72 -1.99 4.91
CA PHE A 39 2.87 -2.08 4.02
C PHE A 39 2.48 -2.19 2.53
N LEU A 40 1.62 -3.16 2.18
CA LEU A 40 1.28 -3.43 0.78
C LEU A 40 0.58 -2.24 0.13
N VAL A 41 -0.34 -1.60 0.85
CA VAL A 41 -1.09 -0.46 0.30
C VAL A 41 -0.18 0.76 0.13
N ALA A 42 0.70 1.05 1.09
CA ALA A 42 1.67 2.13 0.97
C ALA A 42 2.64 1.89 -0.20
N TYR A 43 3.15 0.66 -0.32
CA TYR A 43 4.03 0.24 -1.41
C TYR A 43 3.36 0.42 -2.78
N VAL A 44 2.12 -0.05 -2.93
CA VAL A 44 1.36 0.07 -4.19
C VAL A 44 1.13 1.53 -4.54
N ILE A 45 0.65 2.37 -3.60
CA ILE A 45 0.43 3.80 -3.87
C ILE A 45 1.73 4.48 -4.31
N GLY A 46 2.85 4.22 -3.61
CA GLY A 46 4.15 4.77 -3.98
C GLY A 46 4.59 4.38 -5.40
N LEU A 47 4.39 3.12 -5.79
CA LEU A 47 4.71 2.65 -7.15
C LEU A 47 3.76 3.19 -8.23
N GLU A 48 2.53 3.51 -7.87
CA GLU A 48 1.55 4.07 -8.79
C GLU A 48 1.73 5.58 -9.01
N MET A 49 2.35 6.27 -8.06
CA MET A 49 2.73 7.69 -8.18
C MET A 49 3.94 7.91 -9.11
N VAL A 50 4.71 6.87 -9.40
CA VAL A 50 5.91 6.97 -10.25
C VAL A 50 5.73 6.32 -11.63
N GLY A 51 6.44 6.86 -12.61
CA GLY A 51 6.49 6.28 -13.96
C GLY A 51 7.13 4.89 -13.98
N PRO A 52 6.86 4.05 -15.01
CA PRO A 52 7.38 2.68 -15.10
C PRO A 52 8.90 2.58 -14.94
N SER A 53 9.66 3.54 -15.48
CA SER A 53 11.13 3.58 -15.41
C SER A 53 11.69 3.82 -14.01
N LYS A 54 10.87 4.34 -13.08
CA LYS A 54 11.29 4.67 -11.70
C LYS A 54 10.75 3.71 -10.66
N ARG A 55 9.92 2.72 -11.05
CA ARG A 55 9.30 1.78 -10.10
C ARG A 55 10.31 0.98 -9.29
N THR A 56 11.37 0.47 -9.93
CA THR A 56 12.41 -0.29 -9.23
C THR A 56 13.04 0.55 -8.12
N ILE A 57 13.43 1.79 -8.44
CA ILE A 57 14.04 2.72 -7.47
C ILE A 57 13.06 3.03 -6.33
N ALA A 58 11.81 3.38 -6.64
CA ALA A 58 10.80 3.67 -5.62
C ALA A 58 10.54 2.47 -4.69
N GLY A 59 10.50 1.26 -5.26
CA GLY A 59 10.37 0.02 -4.50
C GLY A 59 11.57 -0.23 -3.59
N THR A 60 12.79 -0.07 -4.10
CA THR A 60 14.03 -0.20 -3.33
C THR A 60 14.10 0.81 -2.19
N VAL A 61 13.76 2.08 -2.44
CA VAL A 61 13.72 3.12 -1.40
C VAL A 61 12.72 2.75 -0.29
N THR A 62 11.55 2.20 -0.66
CA THR A 62 10.56 1.74 0.33
C THR A 62 11.14 0.63 1.21
N GLN A 63 11.88 -0.32 0.63
CA GLN A 63 12.53 -1.38 1.39
C GLN A 63 13.67 -0.85 2.28
N MET A 64 14.41 0.17 1.84
CA MET A 64 15.43 0.83 2.68
C MET A 64 14.82 1.43 3.95
N PHE A 65 13.65 2.08 3.85
CA PHE A 65 12.93 2.60 5.03
C PHE A 65 12.45 1.48 5.95
N PHE A 66 12.04 0.34 5.40
CA PHE A 66 11.69 -0.84 6.20
C PHE A 66 12.90 -1.37 6.98
N SER A 67 14.04 -1.56 6.31
CA SER A 67 15.30 -1.96 6.97
C SER A 67 15.74 -0.96 8.04
N LEU A 68 15.60 0.34 7.77
CA LEU A 68 15.89 1.38 8.76
C LEU A 68 14.99 1.28 9.99
N GLY A 69 13.68 1.05 9.81
CA GLY A 69 12.74 0.83 10.91
C GLY A 69 13.11 -0.40 11.77
N TYR A 70 13.57 -1.48 11.14
CA TYR A 70 14.09 -2.65 11.85
C TYR A 70 15.35 -2.34 12.67
N MET A 71 16.31 -1.63 12.07
CA MET A 71 17.52 -1.21 12.79
C MET A 71 17.19 -0.27 13.95
N LEU A 72 16.29 0.68 13.75
CA LEU A 72 15.81 1.57 14.81
C LEU A 72 15.14 0.79 15.94
N THR A 73 14.38 -0.26 15.63
CA THR A 73 13.79 -1.13 16.65
C THR A 73 14.87 -1.76 17.55
N ALA A 74 15.97 -2.24 16.97
CA ALA A 74 17.10 -2.76 17.72
C ALA A 74 17.75 -1.68 18.60
N VAL A 75 17.93 -0.46 18.08
CA VAL A 75 18.45 0.67 18.86
C VAL A 75 17.55 0.99 20.05
N PHE A 76 16.23 1.05 19.87
CA PHE A 76 15.28 1.28 20.96
C PHE A 76 15.34 0.17 22.02
N ALA A 77 15.52 -1.08 21.61
CA ALA A 77 15.66 -2.20 22.52
C ALA A 77 16.92 -2.12 23.42
N LEU A 78 17.95 -1.36 23.02
CA LEU A 78 19.13 -1.11 23.87
C LEU A 78 18.82 -0.18 25.05
N TYR A 79 17.84 0.72 24.89
CA TYR A 79 17.49 1.71 25.92
C TYR A 79 16.22 1.34 26.69
N ILE A 80 15.34 0.52 26.11
CA ILE A 80 14.05 0.14 26.69
C ILE A 80 14.02 -1.38 26.90
N TYR A 81 14.40 -1.81 28.11
CA TYR A 81 14.46 -3.23 28.47
C TYR A 81 13.09 -3.88 28.68
N ASP A 82 12.08 -3.10 29.09
CA ASP A 82 10.72 -3.59 29.26
C ASP A 82 10.03 -3.67 27.89
N TRP A 83 9.74 -4.89 27.44
CA TRP A 83 9.12 -5.14 26.14
C TRP A 83 7.75 -4.44 25.98
N ARG A 84 7.02 -4.21 27.07
CA ARG A 84 5.73 -3.49 27.04
C ARG A 84 5.94 -2.03 26.72
N LYS A 85 6.90 -1.40 27.39
CA LYS A 85 7.29 -0.01 27.13
C LYS A 85 7.88 0.13 25.72
N LEU A 86 8.65 -0.86 25.26
CA LEU A 86 9.20 -0.89 23.91
C LEU A 86 8.07 -0.98 22.87
N GLN A 87 7.12 -1.90 23.04
CA GLN A 87 5.96 -2.04 22.17
C GLN A 87 5.16 -0.74 22.08
N PHE A 88 4.92 -0.08 23.22
CA PHE A 88 4.24 1.21 23.27
C PHE A 88 5.03 2.29 22.53
N ALA A 89 6.33 2.42 22.83
CA ALA A 89 7.22 3.41 22.21
C ALA A 89 7.33 3.26 20.69
N LEU A 90 7.29 2.03 20.17
CA LEU A 90 7.31 1.76 18.72
C LEU A 90 5.95 2.02 18.05
N THR A 91 4.85 1.91 18.80
CA THR A 91 3.49 2.10 18.26
C THR A 91 3.12 3.57 18.14
N ILE A 92 3.48 4.40 19.13
CA ILE A 92 3.06 5.82 19.20
C ILE A 92 3.47 6.67 17.99
N PRO A 93 4.70 6.58 17.45
CA PRO A 93 5.08 7.33 16.26
C PRO A 93 4.17 7.04 15.05
N GLY A 94 3.55 5.86 14.99
CA GLY A 94 2.61 5.49 13.93
C GLY A 94 1.34 6.35 13.89
N VAL A 95 0.98 7.03 14.99
CA VAL A 95 -0.14 7.99 15.02
C VAL A 95 0.09 9.14 14.06
N LEU A 96 1.36 9.56 13.87
CA LEU A 96 1.70 10.63 12.93
C LEU A 96 1.30 10.25 11.50
N PHE A 97 1.32 8.96 11.13
CA PHE A 97 0.92 8.53 9.78
C PHE A 97 -0.58 8.69 9.50
N LEU A 98 -1.42 8.99 10.50
CA LEU A 98 -2.80 9.41 10.26
C LEU A 98 -2.87 10.74 9.49
N CYS A 99 -1.85 11.60 9.60
CA CYS A 99 -1.80 12.84 8.84
C CYS A 99 -1.75 12.63 7.32
N TYR A 100 -1.35 11.44 6.87
CA TYR A 100 -1.32 11.09 5.45
C TYR A 100 -2.70 11.15 4.80
N TRP A 101 -3.78 11.11 5.58
CA TRP A 101 -5.14 11.31 5.08
C TRP A 101 -5.29 12.65 4.35
N TRP A 102 -4.60 13.69 4.81
CA TRP A 102 -4.66 15.02 4.21
C TRP A 102 -3.53 15.27 3.20
N CYS A 103 -2.39 14.61 3.36
CA CYS A 103 -1.20 14.88 2.56
C CYS A 103 -1.08 14.02 1.30
N ILE A 104 -1.54 12.77 1.33
CA ILE A 104 -1.32 11.79 0.26
C ILE A 104 -2.58 11.68 -0.60
N PRO A 105 -2.50 12.00 -1.90
CA PRO A 105 -3.63 11.81 -2.80
C PRO A 105 -3.88 10.32 -3.05
N GLU A 106 -5.13 9.99 -3.38
CA GLU A 106 -5.51 8.65 -3.79
C GLU A 106 -4.86 8.26 -5.13
N SER A 107 -4.74 6.96 -5.41
CA SER A 107 -4.15 6.50 -6.67
C SER A 107 -4.95 6.93 -7.90
N ALA A 108 -4.27 7.56 -8.87
CA ALA A 108 -4.86 7.91 -10.17
C ALA A 108 -5.48 6.69 -10.88
N ARG A 109 -4.83 5.53 -10.78
CA ARG A 109 -5.33 4.28 -11.38
C ARG A 109 -6.57 3.77 -10.67
N TRP A 110 -6.58 3.84 -9.35
CA TRP A 110 -7.76 3.47 -8.58
C TRP A 110 -8.95 4.37 -8.90
N LEU A 111 -8.73 5.68 -9.02
CA LEU A 111 -9.75 6.65 -9.43
C LEU A 111 -10.32 6.31 -10.83
N ILE A 112 -9.45 6.02 -11.81
CA ILE A 112 -9.87 5.55 -13.14
C ILE A 112 -10.62 4.21 -13.05
N SER A 113 -10.20 3.31 -12.16
CA SER A 113 -10.87 2.02 -11.95
C SER A 113 -12.33 2.21 -11.48
N LYS A 114 -12.57 3.26 -10.68
CA LYS A 114 -13.86 3.64 -10.08
C LYS A 114 -14.67 4.66 -10.91
N ASN A 115 -14.28 4.91 -12.17
CA ASN A 115 -14.91 5.91 -13.05
C ASN A 115 -14.91 7.34 -12.49
N LYS A 116 -13.97 7.66 -11.58
CA LYS A 116 -13.76 9.01 -11.04
C LYS A 116 -12.76 9.79 -11.90
N ILE A 117 -13.11 10.00 -13.17
CA ILE A 117 -12.20 10.51 -14.19
C ILE A 117 -11.74 11.94 -13.92
N THR A 118 -12.65 12.81 -13.48
CA THR A 118 -12.34 14.22 -13.17
C THR A 118 -11.28 14.35 -12.07
N GLU A 119 -11.38 13.51 -11.03
CA GLU A 119 -10.43 13.50 -9.92
C GLU A 119 -9.07 12.96 -10.37
N ALA A 120 -9.06 11.88 -11.14
CA ALA A 120 -7.85 11.32 -11.74
C ALA A 120 -7.15 12.35 -12.65
N LYS A 121 -7.92 13.07 -13.47
CA LYS A 121 -7.41 14.12 -14.38
C LYS A 121 -6.72 15.23 -13.59
N ARG A 122 -7.38 15.75 -12.55
CA ARG A 122 -6.81 16.76 -11.66
C ARG A 122 -5.49 16.29 -11.04
N LEU A 123 -5.44 15.05 -10.56
CA LEU A 123 -4.24 14.49 -9.94
C LEU A 123 -3.08 14.38 -10.96
N ILE A 124 -3.36 13.89 -12.17
CA ILE A 124 -2.34 13.77 -13.23
C ILE A 124 -1.83 15.15 -13.65
N GLN A 125 -2.69 16.16 -13.78
CA GLN A 125 -2.28 17.53 -14.08
C GLN A 125 -1.40 18.14 -12.99
N ILE A 126 -1.73 17.91 -11.70
CA ILE A 126 -0.89 18.33 -10.58
C ILE A 126 0.49 17.67 -10.68
N ALA A 127 0.54 16.35 -10.90
CA ALA A 127 1.80 15.64 -11.07
C ALA A 127 2.61 16.15 -12.28
N ALA A 128 1.94 16.44 -13.41
CA ALA A 128 2.59 17.00 -14.59
C ALA A 128 3.21 18.39 -14.30
N LYS A 129 2.49 19.25 -13.57
CA LYS A 129 2.99 20.56 -13.13
C LYS A 129 4.25 20.43 -12.26
N TYR A 130 4.25 19.51 -11.28
CA TYR A 130 5.43 19.26 -10.45
C TYR A 130 6.62 18.73 -11.26
N ASN A 131 6.36 17.91 -12.27
CA ASN A 131 7.37 17.37 -13.17
C ASN A 131 7.77 18.34 -14.31
N LYS A 132 7.21 19.56 -14.35
CA LYS A 132 7.42 20.55 -15.41
C LYS A 132 7.11 20.00 -16.82
N VAL A 133 6.11 19.13 -16.92
CA VAL A 133 5.60 18.58 -18.18
C VAL A 133 4.23 19.18 -18.46
N THR A 134 4.03 19.66 -19.68
CA THR A 134 2.71 20.12 -20.14
C THR A 134 1.99 18.98 -20.84
N ILE A 135 0.82 18.61 -20.34
CA ILE A 135 -0.05 17.61 -20.96
C ILE A 135 -1.30 18.37 -21.41
N SER A 136 -1.61 18.33 -22.71
CA SER A 136 -2.85 18.92 -23.21
C SER A 136 -4.06 18.15 -22.68
N ASP A 137 -5.16 18.87 -22.43
CA ASP A 137 -6.38 18.27 -21.94
C ASP A 137 -6.97 17.22 -22.90
N ASP A 138 -6.78 17.42 -24.21
CA ASP A 138 -7.24 16.50 -25.25
C ASP A 138 -6.43 15.19 -25.27
N THR A 139 -5.11 15.28 -25.10
CA THR A 139 -4.26 14.08 -24.99
C THR A 139 -4.61 13.30 -23.71
N LEU A 140 -4.87 13.99 -22.61
CA LEU A 140 -5.25 13.33 -21.36
C LEU A 140 -6.64 12.67 -21.48
N ASN A 141 -7.62 13.36 -22.08
CA ASN A 141 -8.96 12.82 -22.30
C ASN A 141 -8.93 11.59 -23.22
N SER A 142 -8.11 11.59 -24.28
CA SER A 142 -7.99 10.43 -25.19
C SER A 142 -7.32 9.21 -24.54
N LEU A 143 -6.31 9.42 -23.68
CA LEU A 143 -5.70 8.35 -22.87
C LEU A 143 -6.68 7.75 -21.86
N LEU A 144 -7.51 8.58 -21.24
CA LEU A 144 -8.53 8.11 -20.29
C LEU A 144 -9.67 7.38 -21.03
N ALA A 145 -10.13 7.92 -22.16
CA ALA A 145 -11.16 7.31 -22.99
C ALA A 145 -10.73 5.96 -23.60
N SER A 146 -9.47 5.81 -24.01
CA SER A 146 -8.95 4.51 -24.47
C SER A 146 -8.93 3.46 -23.35
N THR A 147 -8.64 3.86 -22.12
CA THR A 147 -8.70 2.99 -20.93
C THR A 147 -10.14 2.58 -20.59
N GLU A 148 -11.10 3.49 -20.73
CA GLU A 148 -12.53 3.18 -20.57
C GLU A 148 -13.07 2.29 -21.69
N ASN A 149 -12.67 2.57 -22.94
CA ASN A 149 -13.09 1.76 -24.08
C ASN A 149 -12.59 0.34 -23.93
N GLN A 150 -11.33 0.11 -23.53
CA GLN A 150 -10.82 -1.23 -23.21
C GLN A 150 -11.59 -1.95 -22.09
N LYS A 151 -12.20 -1.22 -21.15
CA LYS A 151 -13.11 -1.83 -20.15
C LYS A 151 -14.46 -2.20 -20.78
N LYS A 152 -15.00 -1.36 -21.68
CA LYS A 152 -16.29 -1.59 -22.35
C LYS A 152 -16.23 -2.65 -23.47
N THR A 153 -15.07 -2.84 -24.10
CA THR A 153 -14.86 -3.90 -25.11
C THR A 153 -14.69 -5.29 -24.47
N LYS A 154 -14.60 -5.39 -23.14
CA LYS A 154 -14.67 -6.69 -22.47
C LYS A 154 -16.10 -7.21 -22.58
N ASP A 155 -16.22 -8.37 -23.19
CA ASP A 155 -17.48 -9.06 -23.42
C ASP A 155 -18.27 -9.16 -22.09
N PRO A 156 -19.53 -8.68 -22.01
CA PRO A 156 -20.32 -8.73 -20.78
C PRO A 156 -20.55 -10.16 -20.26
N ASN A 157 -20.38 -11.19 -21.11
CA ASN A 157 -20.39 -12.60 -20.71
C ASN A 157 -19.02 -13.12 -20.20
N GLN A 158 -17.95 -12.34 -20.31
CA GLN A 158 -16.64 -12.72 -19.81
C GLN A 158 -16.62 -12.55 -18.28
N LYS A 159 -16.67 -13.68 -17.56
CA LYS A 159 -16.55 -13.71 -16.10
C LYS A 159 -15.32 -12.90 -15.66
N SER A 160 -15.49 -12.08 -14.63
CA SER A 160 -14.38 -11.37 -14.02
C SER A 160 -13.29 -12.38 -13.63
N PRO A 161 -12.02 -12.10 -13.95
CA PRO A 161 -10.93 -13.01 -13.62
C PRO A 161 -10.92 -13.25 -12.11
N SER A 162 -10.97 -14.52 -11.72
CA SER A 162 -10.93 -14.96 -10.33
C SER A 162 -9.49 -15.25 -9.91
N VAL A 163 -9.20 -15.15 -8.61
CA VAL A 163 -7.91 -15.58 -8.05
C VAL A 163 -7.64 -17.05 -8.37
N LEU A 164 -8.69 -17.87 -8.50
CA LEU A 164 -8.57 -19.28 -8.87
C LEU A 164 -8.04 -19.48 -10.30
N ASP A 165 -8.14 -18.47 -11.18
CA ASP A 165 -7.64 -18.57 -12.55
C ASP A 165 -6.11 -18.58 -12.60
N ILE A 166 -5.43 -18.15 -11.53
CA ILE A 166 -3.97 -18.30 -11.35
C ILE A 166 -3.59 -19.78 -11.43
N PHE A 167 -4.39 -20.67 -10.84
CA PHE A 167 -4.14 -22.11 -10.85
C PHE A 167 -4.52 -22.78 -12.18
N LYS A 168 -5.46 -22.20 -12.92
CA LYS A 168 -5.91 -22.72 -14.22
C LYS A 168 -4.89 -22.46 -15.32
N HIS A 169 -4.21 -21.30 -15.30
CA HIS A 169 -3.26 -20.94 -16.34
C HIS A 169 -1.81 -21.26 -15.92
N SER A 170 -1.17 -22.18 -16.65
CA SER A 170 0.21 -22.63 -16.36
C SER A 170 1.24 -21.50 -16.32
N SER A 171 1.08 -20.47 -17.17
CA SER A 171 1.95 -19.29 -17.18
C SER A 171 1.78 -18.41 -15.93
N LEU A 172 0.55 -18.20 -15.46
CA LEU A 172 0.25 -17.45 -14.24
C LEU A 172 0.73 -18.21 -13.00
N ARG A 173 0.50 -19.53 -12.96
CA ARG A 173 0.97 -20.40 -11.88
C ARG A 173 2.49 -20.36 -11.73
N LYS A 174 3.26 -20.45 -12.84
CA LYS A 174 4.72 -20.34 -12.80
C LYS A 174 5.17 -19.00 -12.23
N ARG A 175 4.57 -17.89 -12.69
CA ARG A 175 4.88 -16.55 -12.17
C ARG A 175 4.53 -16.40 -10.70
N ALA A 176 3.38 -16.92 -10.28
CA ALA A 176 2.95 -16.90 -8.88
C ALA A 176 3.90 -17.69 -7.98
N LEU A 177 4.37 -18.87 -8.43
CA LEU A 177 5.35 -19.67 -7.69
C LEU A 177 6.71 -18.96 -7.57
N ILE A 178 7.18 -18.31 -8.64
CA ILE A 178 8.42 -17.52 -8.59
C ILE A 178 8.27 -16.36 -7.59
N ILE A 179 7.16 -15.61 -7.67
CA ILE A 179 6.89 -14.51 -6.74
C ILE A 179 6.78 -15.02 -5.29
N PHE A 180 6.16 -16.18 -5.07
CA PHE A 180 6.06 -16.80 -3.75
C PHE A 180 7.42 -17.28 -3.21
N PHE A 181 8.34 -17.68 -4.08
CA PHE A 181 9.68 -18.08 -3.69
C PHE A 181 10.59 -16.88 -3.39
N ASP A 182 10.42 -15.77 -4.13
CA ASP A 182 11.21 -14.55 -3.97
C ASP A 182 10.80 -13.72 -2.73
N TRP A 183 9.62 -13.96 -2.16
CA TRP A 183 9.06 -13.29 -0.98
C TRP A 183 9.24 -14.11 0.29
#